data_AF-A0A9E4FFI0-F1
#
_entry.id   AF-A0A9E4FFI0-F1
#
_cell.length_a   1.000
_cell.length_b   1.000
_cell.length_c   1.000
_cell.angle_alpha   90.00
_cell.angle_beta   90.00
_cell.angle_gamma   90.00
#
_symmetry.space_group_name_H-M   'P 1'
#
loop_
_entity.id
_entity.type
_entity.pdbx_description
1 polymer ?
#
loop_
_entity_poly.entity_id
_entity_poly.type
_entity_poly.pdbx_seq_one_letter_code
_entity_poly.pdbx_strand_id
1 'polypeptide(L)'
;MTPRTRSVAMAAVALLLAGCASLIGNVTGGLVDDLADAILDSDDPATVRDGAPAYLLMLDALLRGDPDNPNLLRGAATLNGAYATAFVADEARRQAFATKAFDFARRAACIDIDWLCDARTMSFDDLARYASTLEP
;
A
#
# COMPACT_ATOMS: atom_id res chain seq x y z
N MET A 1 -31.85 -29.77 20.94
CA MET A 1 -30.99 -28.58 21.03
C MET A 1 -31.85 -27.40 21.46
N THR A 2 -31.53 -26.77 22.60
CA THR A 2 -32.30 -25.64 23.12
C THR A 2 -32.01 -24.38 22.29
N PRO A 3 -32.94 -23.40 22.23
CA PRO A 3 -32.73 -22.15 21.48
C PRO A 3 -31.41 -21.45 21.88
N ARG A 4 -31.00 -21.56 23.15
CA ARG A 4 -29.72 -21.07 23.65
C ARG A 4 -28.49 -21.72 22.98
N THR A 5 -28.51 -23.04 22.76
CA THR A 5 -27.39 -23.73 22.08
C THR A 5 -27.26 -23.33 20.60
N ARG A 6 -28.37 -22.97 19.94
CA ARG A 6 -28.36 -22.48 18.55
C ARG A 6 -27.77 -21.08 18.45
N SER A 7 -28.14 -20.17 19.36
CA SER A 7 -27.61 -18.80 19.38
C SER A 7 -26.10 -18.76 19.65
N VAL A 8 -25.59 -19.61 20.56
CA VAL A 8 -24.14 -19.70 20.84
C VAL A 8 -23.38 -20.25 19.64
N ALA A 9 -23.88 -21.30 18.99
CA ALA A 9 -23.26 -21.84 17.79
C ALA A 9 -23.22 -20.82 16.64
N MET A 10 -24.29 -20.04 16.46
CA MET A 10 -24.37 -19.02 15.42
C MET A 10 -23.41 -17.84 15.69
N ALA A 11 -23.28 -17.42 16.95
CA ALA A 11 -22.32 -16.40 17.35
C ALA A 11 -20.86 -16.87 17.17
N ALA A 12 -20.56 -18.12 17.53
CA ALA A 12 -19.23 -18.70 17.34
C ALA A 12 -18.85 -18.77 15.85
N VAL A 13 -19.78 -19.18 14.99
CA VAL A 13 -19.57 -19.18 13.53
C VAL A 13 -19.35 -17.76 12.99
N ALA A 14 -20.11 -16.78 13.47
CA ALA A 14 -19.92 -15.38 13.08
C ALA A 14 -18.54 -14.82 13.49
N LEU A 15 -18.05 -15.16 14.69
CA LEU A 15 -16.69 -14.78 15.13
C LEU A 15 -15.59 -15.46 14.28
N LEU A 16 -15.77 -16.74 13.95
CA LEU A 16 -14.83 -17.48 13.09
C LEU A 16 -14.78 -16.89 11.67
N LEU A 17 -15.93 -16.49 11.12
CA LEU A 17 -16.01 -15.84 9.80
C LEU A 17 -15.40 -14.43 9.80
N ALA A 18 -15.56 -13.66 10.89
CA ALA A 18 -14.93 -12.34 11.04
C ALA A 18 -13.40 -12.44 11.14
N GLY A 19 -12.87 -13.49 11.78
CA GLY A 19 -11.42 -13.72 11.89
C GLY A 19 -10.71 -13.98 10.55
N CYS A 20 -11.40 -14.58 9.56
CA CYS A 20 -10.81 -14.78 8.24
C CYS A 20 -10.56 -13.48 7.48
N ALA A 21 -11.40 -12.45 7.66
CA ALA A 21 -11.25 -11.18 6.97
C ALA A 21 -9.93 -10.47 7.34
N SER A 22 -9.56 -10.52 8.63
CA SER A 22 -8.29 -9.96 9.12
C SER A 22 -7.06 -10.73 8.63
N LEU A 23 -7.17 -12.05 8.46
CA LEU A 23 -6.09 -12.88 7.92
C LEU A 23 -5.85 -12.59 6.42
N ILE A 24 -6.90 -12.38 5.64
CA ILE A 24 -6.79 -12.11 4.20
C ILE A 24 -6.08 -10.77 3.95
N GLY A 25 -6.42 -9.72 4.70
CA GLY A 25 -5.77 -8.40 4.57
C GLY A 25 -4.25 -8.43 4.84
N ASN A 26 -3.80 -9.27 5.77
CA ASN A 26 -2.38 -9.42 6.09
C ASN A 26 -1.62 -10.23 5.02
N VAL A 27 -2.26 -11.26 4.44
CA VAL A 27 -1.67 -12.06 3.36
C VAL A 27 -1.51 -11.25 2.08
N THR A 28 -2.48 -10.39 1.75
CA THR A 28 -2.38 -9.52 0.56
C THR A 28 -1.28 -8.47 0.67
N GLY A 29 -0.94 -8.02 1.88
CA GLY A 29 0.15 -7.06 2.10
C GLY A 29 1.53 -7.64 1.78
N GLY A 30 1.87 -8.78 2.37
CA GLY A 30 3.16 -9.45 2.11
C GLY A 30 3.33 -9.84 0.64
N LEU A 31 2.26 -10.30 -0.01
CA LEU A 31 2.27 -10.58 -1.45
C LEU A 31 2.64 -9.38 -2.31
N VAL A 32 2.18 -8.18 -1.93
CA VAL A 32 2.45 -6.95 -2.69
C VAL A 32 3.90 -6.50 -2.53
N ASP A 33 4.46 -6.63 -1.32
CA ASP A 33 5.87 -6.33 -1.07
C ASP A 33 6.79 -7.33 -1.82
N ASP A 34 6.53 -8.65 -1.71
CA ASP A 34 7.28 -9.68 -2.43
C ASP A 34 7.22 -9.50 -3.96
N LEU A 35 6.04 -9.12 -4.48
CA LEU A 35 5.86 -8.84 -5.90
C LEU A 35 6.63 -7.58 -6.32
N ALA A 36 6.61 -6.53 -5.49
CA ALA A 36 7.35 -5.32 -5.76
C ALA A 36 8.85 -5.63 -5.87
N ASP A 37 9.38 -6.41 -4.93
CA ASP A 37 10.78 -6.85 -4.94
C ASP A 37 11.10 -7.67 -6.19
N ALA A 38 10.24 -8.63 -6.58
CA ALA A 38 10.45 -9.43 -7.79
C ALA A 38 10.44 -8.59 -9.09
N ILE A 39 9.64 -7.53 -9.13
CA ILE A 39 9.60 -6.59 -10.28
C ILE A 39 10.87 -5.73 -10.31
N LEU A 40 11.33 -5.26 -9.13
CA LEU A 40 12.50 -4.39 -9.02
C LEU A 40 13.82 -5.13 -9.25
N ASP A 41 13.89 -6.41 -8.87
CA ASP A 41 15.07 -7.26 -8.98
C ASP A 41 15.08 -8.13 -10.25
N SER A 42 14.24 -7.80 -11.23
CA SER A 42 14.12 -8.60 -12.47
C SER A 42 15.31 -8.40 -13.41
N ASP A 43 15.92 -9.50 -13.84
CA ASP A 43 16.98 -9.53 -14.87
C ASP A 43 16.48 -9.18 -16.30
N ASP A 44 15.16 -9.09 -16.52
CA ASP A 44 14.56 -8.71 -17.80
C ASP A 44 13.67 -7.45 -17.69
N PRO A 45 14.28 -6.25 -17.74
CA PRO A 45 13.55 -4.99 -17.68
C PRO A 45 12.57 -4.78 -18.84
N ALA A 46 12.74 -5.47 -19.98
CA ALA A 46 11.81 -5.34 -21.10
C ALA A 46 10.49 -6.04 -20.79
N THR A 47 10.54 -7.26 -20.24
CA THR A 47 9.33 -7.95 -19.76
C THR A 47 8.66 -7.18 -18.63
N VAL A 48 9.44 -6.63 -17.68
CA VAL A 48 8.88 -5.77 -16.62
C VAL A 48 8.17 -4.56 -17.20
N ARG A 49 8.80 -3.84 -18.14
CA ARG A 49 8.19 -2.66 -18.76
C ARG A 49 6.83 -2.99 -19.39
N ASP A 50 6.75 -4.12 -20.08
CA ASP A 50 5.57 -4.51 -20.84
C ASP A 50 4.46 -5.05 -19.91
N GLY A 51 4.82 -5.65 -18.77
CA GLY A 51 3.87 -6.20 -17.78
C GLY A 51 3.46 -5.25 -16.64
N ALA A 52 4.35 -4.34 -16.23
CA ALA A 52 4.15 -3.45 -15.08
C ALA A 52 2.81 -2.68 -15.08
N PRO A 53 2.31 -2.15 -16.22
CA PRO A 53 1.03 -1.45 -16.25
C PRO A 53 -0.15 -2.27 -15.70
N ALA A 54 -0.18 -3.59 -15.93
CA ALA A 54 -1.24 -4.45 -15.43
C ALA A 54 -1.20 -4.56 -13.90
N TYR A 55 0.00 -4.68 -13.32
CA TYR A 55 0.19 -4.72 -11.88
C TYR A 55 -0.18 -3.40 -11.20
N LEU A 56 0.15 -2.26 -11.82
CA LEU A 56 -0.25 -0.95 -11.30
C LEU A 56 -1.79 -0.80 -11.23
N LEU A 57 -2.51 -1.28 -12.25
CA LEU A 57 -3.98 -1.30 -12.25
C LEU A 57 -4.56 -2.26 -11.20
N MET A 58 -3.90 -3.39 -10.97
CA MET A 58 -4.29 -4.33 -9.92
C MET A 58 -4.16 -3.70 -8.54
N LEU A 59 -3.04 -3.01 -8.25
CA LEU A 59 -2.86 -2.29 -6.99
C LEU A 59 -3.91 -1.20 -6.78
N ASP A 60 -4.26 -0.46 -7.84
CA ASP A 60 -5.37 0.51 -7.79
C ASP A 60 -6.70 -0.16 -7.47
N ALA A 61 -6.95 -1.38 -7.97
CA ALA A 61 -8.16 -2.12 -7.68
C ALA A 61 -8.20 -2.62 -6.23
N LEU A 62 -7.08 -3.11 -5.71
CA LEU A 62 -6.95 -3.55 -4.31
C LEU A 62 -7.14 -2.37 -3.36
N LEU A 63 -6.51 -1.23 -3.63
CA LEU A 63 -6.66 0.00 -2.84
C LEU A 63 -8.08 0.59 -2.91
N ARG A 64 -8.87 0.32 -3.96
CA ARG A 64 -10.30 0.67 -3.94
C ARG A 64 -11.11 -0.17 -2.95
N GLY A 65 -10.69 -1.41 -2.69
CA GLY A 65 -11.33 -2.30 -1.72
C GLY A 65 -10.88 -2.06 -0.29
N ASP A 66 -9.60 -1.70 -0.11
CA ASP A 66 -8.98 -1.45 1.19
C ASP A 66 -8.07 -0.20 1.11
N PRO A 67 -8.67 1.01 1.17
CA PRO A 67 -7.96 2.25 0.86
C PRO A 67 -6.85 2.59 1.84
N ASP A 68 -6.99 2.21 3.11
CA ASP A 68 -6.10 2.62 4.19
C ASP A 68 -5.17 1.47 4.63
N ASN A 69 -4.90 0.53 3.73
CA ASN A 69 -3.94 -0.54 3.96
C ASN A 69 -2.51 -0.04 3.74
N PRO A 70 -1.67 0.11 4.78
CA PRO A 70 -0.34 0.70 4.65
C PRO A 70 0.60 -0.16 3.78
N ASN A 71 0.43 -1.49 3.76
CA ASN A 71 1.24 -2.36 2.90
C ASN A 71 0.91 -2.16 1.42
N LEU A 72 -0.38 -2.15 1.06
CA LEU A 72 -0.80 -1.89 -0.32
C LEU A 72 -0.37 -0.50 -0.79
N LEU A 73 -0.48 0.50 0.10
CA LEU A 73 -0.03 1.87 -0.19
C LEU A 73 1.48 1.93 -0.42
N ARG A 74 2.30 1.25 0.40
CA ARG A 74 3.76 1.18 0.21
C ARG A 74 4.14 0.52 -1.11
N GLY A 75 3.62 -0.67 -1.40
CA GLY A 75 3.92 -1.35 -2.66
C GLY A 75 3.45 -0.56 -3.88
N ALA A 76 2.27 0.07 -3.81
CA ALA A 76 1.79 0.96 -4.86
C ALA A 76 2.68 2.20 -5.02
N ALA A 77 3.16 2.80 -3.93
CA ALA A 77 4.10 3.92 -3.99
C ALA A 77 5.41 3.52 -4.70
N THR A 78 6.03 2.43 -4.24
CA THR A 78 7.29 1.92 -4.78
C THR A 78 7.18 1.62 -6.26
N LEU A 79 6.17 0.84 -6.67
CA LEU A 79 6.03 0.41 -8.08
C LEU A 79 5.64 1.56 -9.02
N ASN A 80 4.76 2.48 -8.60
CA ASN A 80 4.45 3.65 -9.44
C ASN A 80 5.69 4.55 -9.61
N GLY A 81 6.49 4.74 -8.54
CA GLY A 81 7.70 5.56 -8.59
C GLY A 81 8.82 4.95 -9.45
N ALA A 82 9.06 3.65 -9.28
CA ALA A 82 10.01 2.91 -10.09
C ALA A 82 9.61 2.90 -11.57
N TYR A 83 8.35 2.61 -11.87
CA TYR A 83 7.84 2.62 -13.25
C TYR A 83 7.94 4.01 -13.90
N ALA A 84 7.58 5.08 -13.17
CA ALA A 84 7.74 6.45 -13.64
C ALA A 84 9.18 6.73 -14.07
N THR A 85 10.13 6.38 -13.21
CA THR A 85 11.54 6.70 -13.41
C THR A 85 12.17 5.87 -14.53
N ALA A 86 11.90 4.56 -14.55
CA ALA A 86 12.56 3.62 -15.45
C ALA A 86 11.94 3.58 -16.86
N PHE A 87 10.63 3.77 -16.99
CA PHE A 87 9.91 3.38 -18.21
C PHE A 87 9.03 4.47 -18.83
N VAL A 88 8.77 5.59 -18.15
CA VAL A 88 7.92 6.66 -18.67
C VAL A 88 8.76 7.78 -19.27
N ALA A 89 8.80 7.88 -20.60
CA ALA A 89 9.56 8.91 -21.30
C ALA A 89 8.86 10.28 -21.34
N ASP A 90 7.54 10.30 -21.45
CA ASP A 90 6.73 11.52 -21.49
C ASP A 90 6.72 12.20 -20.12
N GLU A 91 7.09 13.48 -20.09
CA GLU A 91 7.32 14.19 -18.83
C GLU A 91 6.04 14.40 -18.01
N ALA A 92 4.95 14.78 -18.67
CA ALA A 92 3.67 15.00 -17.99
C ALA A 92 3.17 13.69 -17.36
N ARG A 93 3.30 12.57 -18.07
CA ARG A 93 2.97 11.25 -17.54
C ARG A 93 3.91 10.83 -16.42
N ARG A 94 5.22 11.08 -16.55
CA ARG A 94 6.21 10.78 -15.51
C ARG A 94 5.85 11.50 -14.21
N GLN A 95 5.54 12.79 -14.31
CA GLN A 95 5.11 13.62 -13.18
C GLN A 95 3.80 13.10 -12.56
N ALA A 96 2.83 12.66 -13.37
CA ALA A 96 1.59 12.09 -12.87
C ALA A 96 1.83 10.80 -12.06
N PHE A 97 2.65 9.88 -12.56
CA PHE A 97 3.01 8.66 -11.81
C PHE A 97 3.83 8.96 -10.55
N ALA A 98 4.79 9.89 -10.61
CA ALA A 98 5.57 10.30 -9.45
C ALA A 98 4.70 10.97 -8.36
N THR A 99 3.74 11.80 -8.77
CA THR A 99 2.78 12.43 -7.85
C THR A 99 1.90 11.39 -7.18
N LYS A 100 1.40 10.42 -7.96
CA LYS A 100 0.60 9.31 -7.46
C LYS A 100 1.40 8.43 -6.48
N ALA A 101 2.63 8.09 -6.82
CA ALA A 101 3.54 7.34 -5.95
C ALA A 101 3.76 8.05 -4.61
N PHE A 102 4.05 9.35 -4.65
CA PHE A 102 4.21 10.14 -3.44
C PHE A 102 2.93 10.17 -2.60
N ASP A 103 1.76 10.34 -3.20
CA ASP A 103 0.50 10.36 -2.43
C ASP A 103 0.26 9.04 -1.70
N PHE A 104 0.53 7.90 -2.34
CA PHE A 104 0.46 6.61 -1.65
C PHE A 104 1.48 6.51 -0.50
N ALA A 105 2.73 6.93 -0.72
CA ALA A 105 3.76 6.93 0.32
C ALA A 105 3.36 7.80 1.52
N ARG A 106 2.85 9.01 1.28
CA ARG A 106 2.41 9.91 2.37
C ARG A 106 1.25 9.30 3.15
N ARG A 107 0.31 8.64 2.48
CA ARG A 107 -0.86 8.03 3.11
C ARG A 107 -0.43 6.86 3.98
N ALA A 108 0.46 5.99 3.49
CA ALA A 108 1.04 4.92 4.29
C ALA A 108 1.77 5.48 5.53
N ALA A 109 2.63 6.48 5.33
CA ALA A 109 3.38 7.12 6.40
C ALA A 109 2.49 7.78 7.45
N CYS A 110 1.41 8.44 7.03
CA CYS A 110 0.40 9.04 7.91
C CYS A 110 -0.33 7.99 8.75
N ILE A 111 -0.65 6.83 8.18
CA ILE A 111 -1.30 5.72 8.90
C ILE A 111 -0.37 5.16 9.99
N ASP A 112 0.92 5.03 9.69
CA ASP A 112 1.90 4.47 10.62
C ASP A 112 2.36 5.51 11.67
N ILE A 113 2.38 6.80 11.32
CA ILE A 113 2.91 7.90 12.13
C ILE A 113 2.03 9.15 11.97
N ASP A 114 1.20 9.44 12.97
CA ASP A 114 0.17 10.50 12.92
C ASP A 114 0.68 11.88 12.47
N TRP A 115 1.86 12.32 12.93
CA TRP A 115 2.37 13.64 12.56
C TRP A 115 2.76 13.76 11.08
N LEU A 116 3.00 12.63 10.40
CA LEU A 116 3.32 12.61 8.96
C LEU A 116 2.10 12.93 8.09
N CYS A 117 0.88 12.89 8.62
CA CYS A 117 -0.33 13.32 7.92
C CYS A 117 -0.25 14.79 7.45
N ASP A 118 0.36 15.65 8.27
CA ASP A 118 0.50 17.09 8.04
C ASP A 118 1.89 17.51 7.55
N ALA A 119 2.79 16.55 7.30
CA ALA A 119 4.19 16.84 6.95
C ALA A 119 4.36 17.76 5.73
N ARG A 120 3.40 17.77 4.79
CA ARG A 120 3.42 18.65 3.60
C ARG A 120 3.14 20.13 3.91
N THR A 121 2.40 20.42 4.98
CA THR A 121 1.97 21.78 5.33
C THR A 121 2.80 22.37 6.47
N MET A 122 3.63 21.56 7.12
CA MET A 122 4.58 21.99 8.13
C MET A 122 5.64 22.95 7.57
N SER A 123 6.15 23.81 8.45
CA SER A 123 7.38 24.56 8.15
C SER A 123 8.55 23.60 8.02
N PHE A 124 9.58 23.99 7.25
CA PHE A 124 10.79 23.18 7.13
C PHE A 124 11.46 22.93 8.49
N ASP A 125 11.47 23.92 9.39
CA ASP A 125 12.06 23.81 10.72
C ASP A 125 11.29 22.81 11.60
N ASP A 126 9.96 22.82 11.55
CA ASP A 126 9.14 21.86 12.28
C ASP A 126 9.29 20.45 11.72
N LEU A 127 9.28 20.32 10.38
CA LEU A 127 9.53 19.04 9.71
C LEU A 127 10.89 18.45 10.11
N ALA A 128 11.96 19.25 10.08
CA ALA A 128 13.30 18.81 10.49
C ALA A 128 13.33 18.37 11.96
N ARG A 129 12.66 19.10 12.84
CA ARG A 129 12.54 18.74 14.26
C ARG A 129 11.83 17.40 14.44
N TYR A 130 10.65 17.21 13.83
CA TYR A 130 9.93 15.94 13.94
C TYR A 130 10.67 14.78 13.27
N ALA A 131 11.32 15.00 12.13
CA ALA A 131 12.07 13.97 11.42
C ALA A 131 13.24 13.41 12.26
N SER A 132 13.88 14.22 13.10
CA SER A 132 14.94 13.75 14.02
C SER A 132 14.44 12.72 15.05
N THR A 133 13.13 12.60 15.25
CA THR A 133 12.54 11.57 16.14
C THR A 133 12.42 10.20 15.48
N LEU A 134 12.64 10.10 14.16
CA LEU A 134 12.59 8.86 13.39
C LEU A 134 13.96 8.19 13.20
N GLU A 135 15.05 8.85 13.60
CA GLU A 135 16.38 8.25 13.59
C GLU A 135 16.45 7.12 14.67
N PRO A 136 16.93 5.92 14.32
CA PRO A 136 17.04 4.79 15.26
C PRO A 136 18.12 4.99 16.33
#